data_AF-A0A8T4UK73-F1
#
_entry.id   AF-A0A8T4UK73-F1
#
_cell.length_a   1.000
_cell.length_b   1.000
_cell.length_c   1.000
_cell.angle_alpha   90.00
_cell.angle_beta   90.00
_cell.angle_gamma   90.00
#
_symmetry.space_group_name_H-M   'P 1'
#
loop_
_entity.id
_entity.type
_entity.pdbx_description
1 polymer ?
#
loop_
_entity_poly.entity_id
_entity_poly.type
_entity_poly.pdbx_seq_one_letter_code
_entity_poly.pdbx_strand_id
1 'polypeptide(L)'
;MKKLELLAPAGSLGTLKAAVYSGADSVYLGMNKFNAREYATNFNEAYLKEAIKLCKSNNVKIYLTMNTLIKNCEIKAFLEQLKYAYEQGIDSVIIQDPCFIEIIRESFPGLRIHMSTQAGIMNSFHANLFSGADRINVARELDKTNIGLIRKKFNKEIEIFVHGALCACISGSCLFSSLLGGRSGNRGKCAQPCRKLYNNSYLLSTKDLCLIEKIPEIINLGINSVKIEGRMRTPYYVATTTSIYRKAVDSFYKGKFEVTTEMKNKLRTSFLRDFTQGEFSNEYVFNPNQVLKGSKIKEEMYEVKTNPINIEKRRANIKELKIKNKNSSGKQLIVRVYNERDALIAEKYADIIVLDLFHENFKEIEKKLKKPIYAITPRIMFDSDIEKITNKIKELSPNGLIAGNLGIMNMGFNLPIILDYNSNCFNDLQLDYYQKLGAKPIMSQELSLNEIENFKNKDFIVFVHGKIRVMTLAHDLPELKLKDEHGFNFYIKKIFNGVEILNEKELGLFNQIKYMVKDGVNQLYVDTETNIDEILHIYRDILYDKVPKVSKLKKKYVLGWSRQGVL
;
A
#
# COMPACT_ATOMS: atom_id res chain seq x y z
N MET A 1 11.68 -23.50 19.22
CA MET A 1 11.19 -22.31 18.47
C MET A 1 12.34 -21.74 17.65
N LYS A 2 12.13 -21.38 16.37
CA LYS A 2 13.15 -20.64 15.59
C LYS A 2 13.34 -19.25 16.21
N LYS A 3 14.58 -18.78 16.34
CA LYS A 3 14.89 -17.46 16.92
C LYS A 3 14.29 -16.34 16.05
N LEU A 4 13.75 -15.30 16.69
CA LEU A 4 13.23 -14.11 16.02
C LEU A 4 14.33 -13.42 15.20
N GLU A 5 14.07 -13.19 13.93
CA GLU A 5 14.98 -12.51 13.00
C GLU A 5 14.92 -10.98 13.19
N LEU A 6 16.09 -10.34 13.33
CA LEU A 6 16.22 -8.89 13.34
C LEU A 6 16.64 -8.36 11.96
N LEU A 7 15.68 -7.76 11.24
CA LEU A 7 15.88 -7.19 9.91
C LEU A 7 16.17 -5.68 9.99
N ALA A 8 17.41 -5.30 9.67
CA ALA A 8 17.89 -3.92 9.72
C ALA A 8 17.88 -3.21 8.35
N PRO A 9 17.71 -1.88 8.29
CA PRO A 9 17.77 -1.12 7.05
C PRO A 9 19.21 -0.88 6.59
N ALA A 10 19.44 -0.93 5.28
CA ALA A 10 20.67 -0.49 4.64
C ALA A 10 20.36 0.46 3.46
N GLY A 11 20.70 1.73 3.60
CA GLY A 11 20.53 2.76 2.56
C GLY A 11 21.80 3.05 1.75
N SER A 12 22.95 2.64 2.29
CA SER A 12 24.31 2.87 1.79
C SER A 12 25.26 1.82 2.37
N LEU A 13 26.49 1.72 1.86
CA LEU A 13 27.51 0.82 2.44
C LEU A 13 27.84 1.15 3.91
N GLY A 14 27.83 2.43 4.30
CA GLY A 14 28.09 2.82 5.69
C GLY A 14 26.99 2.33 6.64
N THR A 15 25.73 2.48 6.26
CA THR A 15 24.59 1.96 7.04
C THR A 15 24.53 0.44 7.05
N LEU A 16 24.94 -0.20 5.94
CA LEU A 16 25.10 -1.66 5.88
C LEU A 16 26.13 -2.16 6.89
N LYS A 17 27.33 -1.58 6.89
CA LYS A 17 28.40 -1.92 7.84
C LYS A 17 27.92 -1.72 9.29
N ALA A 18 27.24 -0.62 9.56
CA ALA A 18 26.64 -0.33 10.86
C ALA A 18 25.65 -1.42 11.32
N ALA A 19 24.76 -1.86 10.43
CA ALA A 19 23.78 -2.92 10.71
C ALA A 19 24.47 -4.26 11.02
N VAL A 20 25.40 -4.68 10.17
CA VAL A 20 26.15 -5.95 10.31
C VAL A 20 26.99 -5.95 11.58
N TYR A 21 27.75 -4.87 11.82
CA TYR A 21 28.52 -4.68 13.05
C TYR A 21 27.67 -4.79 14.32
N SER A 22 26.41 -4.36 14.24
CA SER A 22 25.50 -4.27 15.38
C SER A 22 24.65 -5.53 15.60
N GLY A 23 24.91 -6.60 14.86
CA GLY A 23 24.28 -7.91 15.05
C GLY A 23 22.94 -8.08 14.36
N ALA A 24 22.73 -7.45 13.19
CA ALA A 24 21.59 -7.76 12.34
C ALA A 24 21.64 -9.23 11.86
N ASP A 25 20.51 -9.93 11.87
CA ASP A 25 20.40 -11.27 11.27
C ASP A 25 20.25 -11.15 9.74
N SER A 26 19.62 -10.06 9.30
CA SER A 26 19.37 -9.75 7.91
C SER A 26 19.32 -8.24 7.68
N VAL A 27 19.56 -7.83 6.44
CA VAL A 27 19.47 -6.45 5.99
C VAL A 27 18.57 -6.33 4.77
N TYR A 28 17.88 -5.19 4.63
CA TYR A 28 17.15 -4.87 3.39
C TYR A 28 17.67 -3.57 2.78
N LEU A 29 17.82 -3.58 1.45
CA LEU A 29 18.32 -2.45 0.68
C LEU A 29 17.54 -2.27 -0.63
N GLY A 30 17.75 -1.16 -1.32
CA GLY A 30 17.20 -0.91 -2.65
C GLY A 30 18.31 -0.59 -3.65
N MET A 31 18.07 -0.92 -4.90
CA MET A 31 18.87 -0.44 -6.03
C MET A 31 18.31 0.89 -6.55
N ASN A 32 18.79 1.37 -7.69
CA ASN A 32 18.42 2.67 -8.26
C ASN A 32 16.92 2.83 -8.54
N LYS A 33 16.19 1.76 -8.87
CA LYS A 33 14.76 1.81 -9.22
C LYS A 33 13.92 0.81 -8.42
N PHE A 34 12.60 0.98 -8.54
CA PHE A 34 11.55 0.05 -8.08
C PHE A 34 11.46 -0.17 -6.56
N ASN A 35 11.90 0.80 -5.76
CA ASN A 35 11.84 0.68 -4.31
C ASN A 35 11.22 1.93 -3.67
N ALA A 36 10.59 1.76 -2.52
CA ALA A 36 9.79 2.81 -1.87
C ALA A 36 10.61 4.02 -1.31
N ARG A 37 11.91 4.10 -1.63
CA ARG A 37 12.85 5.14 -1.23
C ARG A 37 13.78 5.48 -2.41
N GLU A 38 13.21 5.87 -3.54
CA GLU A 38 13.97 6.12 -4.78
C GLU A 38 15.06 7.19 -4.59
N TYR A 39 14.79 8.21 -3.76
CA TYR A 39 15.73 9.29 -3.45
C TYR A 39 16.77 8.98 -2.36
N ALA A 40 16.79 7.75 -1.81
CA ALA A 40 17.90 7.34 -0.94
C ALA A 40 19.18 7.13 -1.78
N THR A 41 20.35 7.11 -1.13
CA THR A 41 21.64 6.88 -1.83
C THR A 41 21.60 5.65 -2.73
N ASN A 42 21.00 4.56 -2.22
CA ASN A 42 20.76 3.30 -2.93
C ASN A 42 22.04 2.63 -3.46
N PHE A 43 21.89 1.38 -3.89
CA PHE A 43 23.00 0.56 -4.36
C PHE A 43 23.01 0.49 -5.88
N ASN A 44 24.16 0.82 -6.48
CA ASN A 44 24.45 0.46 -7.87
C ASN A 44 24.94 -1.00 -7.95
N GLU A 45 25.25 -1.45 -9.16
CA GLU A 45 25.69 -2.83 -9.42
C GLU A 45 26.96 -3.23 -8.64
N ALA A 46 27.97 -2.35 -8.61
CA ALA A 46 29.23 -2.59 -7.91
C ALA A 46 29.05 -2.65 -6.39
N TYR A 47 28.32 -1.69 -5.83
CA TYR A 47 28.04 -1.66 -4.39
C TYR A 47 27.14 -2.80 -3.95
N LEU A 48 26.21 -3.28 -4.79
CA LEU A 48 25.41 -4.47 -4.46
C LEU A 48 26.32 -5.69 -4.31
N LYS A 49 27.28 -5.88 -5.22
CA LYS A 49 28.23 -7.00 -5.16
C LYS A 49 29.09 -6.94 -3.89
N GLU A 50 29.56 -5.74 -3.52
CA GLU A 50 30.28 -5.53 -2.25
C GLU A 50 29.39 -5.84 -1.05
N ALA A 51 28.14 -5.36 -1.06
CA ALA A 51 27.18 -5.60 0.01
C ALA A 51 26.92 -7.10 0.22
N ILE A 52 26.69 -7.85 -0.86
CA ILE A 52 26.49 -9.31 -0.80
C ILE A 52 27.72 -9.99 -0.22
N LYS A 53 28.93 -9.59 -0.65
CA LYS A 53 30.17 -10.16 -0.12
C LYS A 53 30.30 -9.94 1.39
N LEU A 54 30.06 -8.71 1.83
CA LEU A 54 30.15 -8.33 3.24
C LEU A 54 29.11 -9.06 4.10
N CYS A 55 27.87 -9.13 3.63
CA CYS A 55 26.78 -9.84 4.32
C CYS A 55 27.09 -11.34 4.46
N LYS A 56 27.39 -12.02 3.36
CA LYS A 56 27.65 -13.46 3.36
C LYS A 56 28.87 -13.85 4.18
N SER A 57 29.95 -13.05 4.17
CA SER A 57 31.13 -13.33 5.01
C SER A 57 30.85 -13.20 6.52
N ASN A 58 29.74 -12.57 6.90
CA ASN A 58 29.34 -12.35 8.28
C ASN A 58 28.03 -13.09 8.63
N ASN A 59 27.59 -14.05 7.80
CA ASN A 59 26.34 -14.81 7.99
C ASN A 59 25.08 -13.94 8.13
N VAL A 60 25.09 -12.75 7.51
CA VAL A 60 23.93 -11.85 7.45
C VAL A 60 23.24 -12.03 6.12
N LYS A 61 21.91 -12.18 6.13
CA LYS A 61 21.12 -12.29 4.89
C LYS A 61 20.86 -10.92 4.26
N ILE A 62 20.74 -10.88 2.94
CA ILE A 62 20.54 -9.65 2.17
C ILE A 62 19.27 -9.72 1.32
N TYR A 63 18.35 -8.79 1.58
CA TYR A 63 17.05 -8.71 0.92
C TYR A 63 16.97 -7.49 0.01
N LEU A 64 16.65 -7.71 -1.27
CA LEU A 64 16.43 -6.63 -2.22
C LEU A 64 14.98 -6.14 -2.14
N THR A 65 14.80 -4.83 -2.00
CA THR A 65 13.48 -4.20 -2.12
C THR A 65 13.16 -3.87 -3.58
N MET A 66 12.04 -4.40 -4.05
CA MET A 66 11.43 -4.16 -5.36
C MET A 66 9.92 -3.93 -5.17
N ASN A 67 9.58 -3.02 -4.25
CA ASN A 67 8.28 -2.93 -3.61
C ASN A 67 7.52 -1.63 -3.95
N THR A 68 7.43 -1.31 -5.23
CA THR A 68 6.66 -0.18 -5.75
C THR A 68 5.75 -0.64 -6.87
N LEU A 69 4.72 0.16 -7.18
CA LEU A 69 3.82 -0.08 -8.31
C LEU A 69 4.54 0.06 -9.67
N ILE A 70 4.39 -0.95 -10.52
CA ILE A 70 5.11 -1.08 -11.80
C ILE A 70 4.17 -0.82 -12.97
N LYS A 71 4.54 0.08 -13.91
CA LYS A 71 3.80 0.30 -15.16
C LYS A 71 4.12 -0.79 -16.20
N ASN A 72 3.24 -0.97 -17.19
CA ASN A 72 3.47 -1.91 -18.31
C ASN A 72 4.85 -1.73 -18.98
N CYS A 73 5.25 -0.48 -19.27
CA CYS A 73 6.54 -0.18 -19.89
C CYS A 73 7.76 -0.47 -18.98
N GLU A 74 7.56 -0.69 -17.69
CA GLU A 74 8.62 -0.88 -16.70
C GLU A 74 8.85 -2.36 -16.34
N ILE A 75 7.95 -3.27 -16.74
CA ILE A 75 8.01 -4.70 -16.37
C ILE A 75 9.35 -5.34 -16.78
N LYS A 76 9.82 -5.06 -18.00
CA LYS A 76 11.09 -5.61 -18.50
C LYS A 76 12.27 -5.17 -17.62
N ALA A 77 12.37 -3.87 -17.35
CA ALA A 77 13.43 -3.31 -16.52
C ALA A 77 13.36 -3.81 -15.07
N PHE A 78 12.15 -4.02 -14.54
CA PHE A 78 11.92 -4.63 -13.23
C PHE A 78 12.51 -6.05 -13.16
N LEU A 79 12.20 -6.91 -14.14
CA LEU A 79 12.70 -8.28 -14.17
C LEU A 79 14.21 -8.36 -14.44
N GLU A 80 14.75 -7.45 -15.25
CA GLU A 80 16.19 -7.35 -15.51
C GLU A 80 16.99 -6.94 -14.25
N GLN A 81 16.50 -5.95 -13.49
CA GLN A 81 17.13 -5.57 -12.22
C GLN A 81 17.09 -6.73 -11.20
N LEU A 82 15.96 -7.45 -11.13
CA LEU A 82 15.85 -8.62 -10.27
C LEU A 82 16.80 -9.73 -10.70
N LYS A 83 16.92 -9.99 -12.01
CA LYS A 83 17.85 -10.96 -12.57
C LYS A 83 19.28 -10.65 -12.18
N TYR A 84 19.73 -9.41 -12.37
CA TYR A 84 21.08 -9.02 -11.96
C TYR A 84 21.32 -9.32 -10.48
N ALA A 85 20.44 -8.87 -9.59
CA ALA A 85 20.61 -9.05 -8.16
C ALA A 85 20.56 -10.54 -7.74
N TYR A 86 19.68 -11.33 -8.36
CA TYR A 86 19.62 -12.77 -8.19
C TYR A 86 20.94 -13.43 -8.60
N GLU A 87 21.49 -13.12 -9.76
CA GLU A 87 22.76 -13.70 -10.21
C GLU A 87 23.94 -13.29 -9.32
N GLN A 88 23.89 -12.11 -8.69
CA GLN A 88 24.91 -11.68 -7.71
C GLN A 88 24.81 -12.39 -6.35
N GLY A 89 23.66 -12.96 -6.00
CA GLY A 89 23.55 -13.77 -4.78
C GLY A 89 22.65 -13.25 -3.66
N ILE A 90 21.66 -12.38 -3.91
CA ILE A 90 20.67 -11.98 -2.89
C ILE A 90 19.87 -13.16 -2.31
N ASP A 91 19.42 -13.07 -1.06
CA ASP A 91 18.68 -14.16 -0.39
C ASP A 91 17.17 -14.09 -0.63
N SER A 92 16.62 -12.87 -0.66
CA SER A 92 15.19 -12.64 -0.88
C SER A 92 14.92 -11.37 -1.68
N VAL A 93 13.75 -11.31 -2.32
CA VAL A 93 13.17 -10.09 -2.87
C VAL A 93 11.91 -9.69 -2.08
N ILE A 94 11.78 -8.40 -1.78
CA ILE A 94 10.61 -7.82 -1.14
C ILE A 94 9.79 -7.12 -2.20
N ILE A 95 8.59 -7.62 -2.51
CA ILE A 95 7.70 -7.11 -3.56
C ILE A 95 6.40 -6.56 -2.97
N GLN A 96 5.67 -5.74 -3.73
CA GLN A 96 4.34 -5.25 -3.35
C GLN A 96 3.23 -6.08 -3.99
N ASP A 97 3.32 -6.35 -5.29
CA ASP A 97 2.22 -6.90 -6.06
C ASP A 97 2.28 -8.43 -6.17
N PRO A 98 1.16 -9.14 -5.89
CA PRO A 98 1.13 -10.60 -5.88
C PRO A 98 1.26 -11.22 -7.28
N CYS A 99 0.96 -10.49 -8.35
CA CYS A 99 1.06 -11.00 -9.72
C CYS A 99 2.49 -11.42 -10.09
N PHE A 100 3.52 -10.87 -9.43
CA PHE A 100 4.91 -11.25 -9.66
C PHE A 100 5.34 -12.51 -8.92
N ILE A 101 4.55 -13.04 -7.97
CA ILE A 101 4.96 -14.20 -7.17
C ILE A 101 5.24 -15.42 -8.06
N GLU A 102 4.32 -15.76 -8.95
CA GLU A 102 4.44 -16.91 -9.86
C GLU A 102 5.60 -16.71 -10.84
N ILE A 103 5.67 -15.54 -11.47
CA ILE A 103 6.73 -15.17 -12.42
C ILE A 103 8.11 -15.30 -11.76
N ILE A 104 8.24 -14.83 -10.51
CA ILE A 104 9.51 -14.88 -9.79
C ILE A 104 9.88 -16.32 -9.44
N ARG A 105 8.92 -17.13 -8.97
CA ARG A 105 9.16 -18.54 -8.64
C ARG A 105 9.65 -19.34 -9.84
N GLU A 106 9.07 -19.11 -11.01
CA GLU A 106 9.45 -19.81 -12.24
C GLU A 106 10.77 -19.32 -12.83
N SER A 107 11.07 -18.03 -12.69
CA SER A 107 12.23 -17.40 -13.34
C SER A 107 13.51 -17.40 -12.48
N PHE A 108 13.36 -17.43 -11.15
CA PHE A 108 14.46 -17.30 -10.18
C PHE A 108 14.42 -18.44 -9.14
N PRO A 109 14.81 -19.67 -9.51
CA PRO A 109 14.76 -20.83 -8.62
C PRO A 109 15.48 -20.58 -7.29
N GLY A 110 14.83 -20.94 -6.18
CA GLY A 110 15.37 -20.81 -4.83
C GLY A 110 15.39 -19.39 -4.25
N LEU A 111 14.98 -18.36 -5.00
CA LEU A 111 14.86 -17.01 -4.47
C LEU A 111 13.62 -16.91 -3.56
N ARG A 112 13.81 -16.47 -2.32
CA ARG A 112 12.68 -16.27 -1.40
C ARG A 112 11.93 -14.97 -1.72
N ILE A 113 10.60 -15.01 -1.55
CA ILE A 113 9.70 -13.90 -1.88
C ILE A 113 9.03 -13.40 -0.60
N HIS A 114 9.20 -12.12 -0.30
CA HIS A 114 8.58 -11.47 0.85
C HIS A 114 7.59 -10.40 0.38
N MET A 115 6.37 -10.38 0.93
CA MET A 115 5.42 -9.30 0.67
C MET A 115 5.74 -8.08 1.54
N SER A 116 5.78 -6.91 0.93
CA SER A 116 5.98 -5.62 1.59
C SER A 116 4.75 -5.19 2.36
N THR A 117 4.94 -4.38 3.41
CA THR A 117 3.83 -3.68 4.09
C THR A 117 3.03 -2.79 3.12
N GLN A 118 3.62 -2.39 1.97
CA GLN A 118 2.89 -1.69 0.91
C GLN A 118 1.78 -2.51 0.24
N ALA A 119 1.74 -3.83 0.47
CA ALA A 119 0.60 -4.65 0.03
C ALA A 119 -0.66 -4.44 0.91
N GLY A 120 -0.55 -3.78 2.07
CA GLY A 120 -1.71 -3.39 2.89
C GLY A 120 -2.44 -4.57 3.52
N ILE A 121 -1.71 -5.62 3.93
CA ILE A 121 -2.30 -6.86 4.48
C ILE A 121 -2.85 -6.61 5.89
N MET A 122 -4.18 -6.58 6.01
CA MET A 122 -4.90 -6.21 7.25
C MET A 122 -5.74 -7.36 7.85
N ASN A 123 -5.86 -8.50 7.18
CA ASN A 123 -6.61 -9.65 7.69
C ASN A 123 -6.11 -10.96 7.06
N SER A 124 -6.54 -12.08 7.61
CA SER A 124 -6.14 -13.43 7.27
C SER A 124 -6.57 -13.85 5.87
N PHE A 125 -7.73 -13.39 5.40
CA PHE A 125 -8.20 -13.66 4.04
C PHE A 125 -7.30 -12.99 3.01
N HIS A 126 -6.94 -11.72 3.25
CA HIS A 126 -5.96 -10.99 2.45
C HIS A 126 -4.57 -11.65 2.53
N ALA A 127 -4.10 -12.03 3.72
CA ALA A 127 -2.83 -12.73 3.89
C ALA A 127 -2.76 -14.04 3.07
N ASN A 128 -3.85 -14.81 3.05
CA ASN A 128 -3.92 -16.08 2.34
C ASN A 128 -3.96 -15.94 0.81
N LEU A 129 -4.40 -14.80 0.26
CA LEU A 129 -4.22 -14.51 -1.18
C LEU A 129 -2.74 -14.49 -1.56
N PHE A 130 -1.85 -14.12 -0.63
CA PHE A 130 -0.42 -14.02 -0.87
C PHE A 130 0.35 -15.21 -0.31
N SER A 131 -0.34 -16.33 -0.08
CA SER A 131 0.24 -17.60 0.35
C SER A 131 1.22 -18.19 -0.67
N GLY A 132 1.40 -17.63 -1.86
CA GLY A 132 2.51 -17.97 -2.75
C GLY A 132 3.88 -17.43 -2.27
N ALA A 133 3.90 -16.33 -1.51
CA ALA A 133 5.12 -15.76 -0.93
C ALA A 133 5.60 -16.58 0.27
N ASP A 134 6.87 -16.46 0.67
CA ASP A 134 7.44 -17.17 1.81
C ASP A 134 7.28 -16.41 3.13
N ARG A 135 7.08 -15.09 3.04
CA ARG A 135 6.88 -14.18 4.18
C ARG A 135 5.93 -13.06 3.81
N ILE A 136 5.11 -12.62 4.77
CA ILE A 136 4.32 -11.39 4.65
C ILE A 136 4.75 -10.38 5.71
N ASN A 137 4.89 -9.12 5.31
CA ASN A 137 4.99 -8.00 6.24
C ASN A 137 3.62 -7.34 6.35
N VAL A 138 2.98 -7.50 7.52
CA VAL A 138 1.60 -7.06 7.71
C VAL A 138 1.50 -5.54 7.84
N ALA A 139 0.29 -5.01 7.69
CA ALA A 139 -0.01 -3.60 7.86
C ALA A 139 0.40 -3.09 9.25
N ARG A 140 0.84 -1.84 9.35
CA ARG A 140 1.26 -1.20 10.62
C ARG A 140 0.09 -0.68 11.43
N GLU A 141 -1.08 -0.74 10.84
CA GLU A 141 -2.38 -0.32 11.35
C GLU A 141 -3.14 -1.48 11.98
N LEU A 142 -2.42 -2.57 12.33
CA LEU A 142 -2.97 -3.72 13.03
C LEU A 142 -2.58 -3.71 14.50
N ASP A 143 -3.55 -4.01 15.35
CA ASP A 143 -3.31 -4.30 16.75
C ASP A 143 -2.79 -5.73 16.95
N LYS A 144 -2.25 -5.97 18.15
CA LYS A 144 -1.73 -7.29 18.52
C LYS A 144 -2.78 -8.40 18.43
N THR A 145 -4.06 -8.08 18.67
CA THR A 145 -5.17 -9.03 18.64
C THR A 145 -5.35 -9.55 17.22
N ASN A 146 -5.46 -8.65 16.25
CA ASN A 146 -5.63 -8.98 14.84
C ASN A 146 -4.37 -9.63 14.25
N ILE A 147 -3.18 -9.21 14.65
CA ILE A 147 -1.93 -9.92 14.30
C ILE A 147 -1.98 -11.38 14.78
N GLY A 148 -2.45 -11.61 16.01
CA GLY A 148 -2.64 -12.96 16.56
C GLY A 148 -3.68 -13.78 15.79
N LEU A 149 -4.78 -13.16 15.34
CA LEU A 149 -5.79 -13.83 14.50
C LEU A 149 -5.25 -14.21 13.12
N ILE A 150 -4.48 -13.32 12.47
CA ILE A 150 -3.78 -13.63 11.23
C ILE A 150 -2.82 -14.79 11.44
N ARG A 151 -2.01 -14.77 12.51
CA ARG A 151 -1.06 -15.84 12.82
C ARG A 151 -1.73 -17.21 12.94
N LYS A 152 -2.92 -17.29 13.55
CA LYS A 152 -3.68 -18.55 13.70
C LYS A 152 -4.15 -19.13 12.36
N LYS A 153 -4.41 -18.28 11.35
CA LYS A 153 -5.03 -18.66 10.07
C LYS A 153 -4.08 -18.63 8.87
N PHE A 154 -2.88 -18.09 9.04
CA PHE A 154 -1.82 -18.07 8.04
C PHE A 154 -0.67 -18.94 8.54
N ASN A 155 -0.05 -19.77 7.70
CA ASN A 155 0.94 -20.77 8.14
C ASN A 155 2.40 -20.48 7.73
N LYS A 156 2.68 -19.32 7.10
CA LYS A 156 4.03 -18.93 6.67
C LYS A 156 4.66 -17.84 7.55
N GLU A 157 5.83 -17.33 7.17
CA GLU A 157 6.52 -16.32 7.99
C GLU A 157 5.75 -14.99 8.05
N ILE A 158 5.60 -14.44 9.26
CA ILE A 158 5.03 -13.11 9.49
C ILE A 158 6.14 -12.17 9.97
N GLU A 159 6.16 -10.98 9.39
CA GLU A 159 7.04 -9.86 9.75
C GLU A 159 6.22 -8.64 10.16
N ILE A 160 6.69 -7.92 11.17
CA ILE A 160 6.12 -6.63 11.59
C ILE A 160 7.22 -5.57 11.69
N PHE A 161 6.86 -4.31 11.49
CA PHE A 161 7.73 -3.20 11.90
C PHE A 161 7.70 -3.04 13.42
N VAL A 162 8.85 -2.77 14.02
CA VAL A 162 8.98 -2.54 15.47
C VAL A 162 9.54 -1.18 15.81
N HIS A 163 10.16 -0.50 14.85
CA HIS A 163 10.83 0.76 15.12
C HIS A 163 10.87 1.70 13.91
N GLY A 164 10.84 3.00 14.18
CA GLY A 164 11.07 4.04 13.18
C GLY A 164 9.80 4.76 12.74
N ALA A 165 9.87 5.45 11.60
CA ALA A 165 8.79 6.34 11.17
C ALA A 165 7.50 5.60 10.81
N LEU A 166 6.38 6.01 11.40
CA LEU A 166 5.04 5.57 10.99
C LEU A 166 4.54 6.37 9.78
N CYS A 167 3.81 5.68 8.89
CA CYS A 167 3.00 6.37 7.89
C CYS A 167 1.65 6.67 8.51
N ALA A 168 1.11 7.85 8.20
CA ALA A 168 -0.24 8.21 8.62
C ALA A 168 -1.29 7.43 7.82
N CYS A 169 -1.05 7.25 6.52
CA CYS A 169 -1.97 6.55 5.63
C CYS A 169 -1.84 5.04 5.77
N ILE A 170 -2.96 4.32 5.57
CA ILE A 170 -2.96 2.89 5.28
C ILE A 170 -1.87 2.58 4.25
N SER A 171 -1.00 1.66 4.61
CA SER A 171 0.21 1.33 3.86
C SER A 171 -0.12 0.96 2.40
N GLY A 172 0.59 1.61 1.45
CA GLY A 172 0.40 1.43 0.01
C GLY A 172 -0.81 2.14 -0.62
N SER A 173 -1.57 2.94 0.14
CA SER A 173 -2.82 3.57 -0.34
C SER A 173 -2.79 5.10 -0.39
N CYS A 174 -1.62 5.73 -0.25
CA CYS A 174 -1.51 7.19 -0.15
C CYS A 174 -1.35 7.85 -1.53
N LEU A 175 -2.35 8.65 -1.92
CA LEU A 175 -2.32 9.42 -3.16
C LEU A 175 -1.92 10.89 -2.94
N PHE A 176 -1.80 11.33 -1.70
CA PHE A 176 -1.63 12.75 -1.37
C PHE A 176 -0.43 13.41 -2.04
N SER A 177 0.75 12.78 -1.95
CA SER A 177 1.98 13.30 -2.57
C SER A 177 1.87 13.33 -4.10
N SER A 178 1.19 12.34 -4.68
CA SER A 178 0.98 12.27 -6.13
C SER A 178 0.07 13.39 -6.58
N LEU A 179 -1.06 13.60 -5.91
CA LEU A 179 -2.08 14.56 -6.32
C LEU A 179 -1.61 16.01 -6.19
N LEU A 180 -0.83 16.32 -5.16
CA LEU A 180 -0.31 17.68 -4.95
C LEU A 180 0.86 18.04 -5.88
N GLY A 181 1.73 17.10 -6.25
CA GLY A 181 2.98 17.45 -6.91
C GLY A 181 3.57 16.39 -7.85
N GLY A 182 2.77 15.40 -8.25
CA GLY A 182 3.13 14.37 -9.23
C GLY A 182 4.06 13.29 -8.68
N ARG A 183 4.49 13.40 -7.42
CA ARG A 183 5.44 12.51 -6.77
C ARG A 183 4.70 11.37 -6.07
N SER A 184 4.61 10.21 -6.69
CA SER A 184 3.89 9.07 -6.11
C SER A 184 4.58 8.51 -4.85
N GLY A 185 3.84 8.45 -3.75
CA GLY A 185 4.31 7.78 -2.53
C GLY A 185 4.41 6.26 -2.69
N ASN A 186 3.53 5.68 -3.51
CA ASN A 186 3.48 4.25 -3.81
C ASN A 186 4.55 3.83 -4.83
N ARG A 187 5.17 4.80 -5.50
CA ARG A 187 6.35 4.59 -6.38
C ARG A 187 7.65 5.13 -5.78
N GLY A 188 7.70 5.32 -4.46
CA GLY A 188 8.93 5.64 -3.74
C GLY A 188 9.39 7.10 -3.78
N LYS A 189 8.56 8.01 -4.29
CA LYS A 189 8.86 9.44 -4.45
C LYS A 189 8.20 10.35 -3.43
N CYS A 190 7.59 9.79 -2.38
CA CYS A 190 6.82 10.50 -1.34
C CYS A 190 7.49 11.80 -0.86
N ALA A 191 6.78 12.93 -1.00
CA ALA A 191 7.19 14.25 -0.53
C ALA A 191 6.80 14.54 0.93
N GLN A 192 6.29 13.53 1.64
CA GLN A 192 5.87 13.59 3.05
C GLN A 192 4.84 14.71 3.37
N PRO A 193 3.71 14.81 2.62
CA PRO A 193 2.71 15.86 2.88
C PRO A 193 2.13 15.78 4.29
N CYS A 194 2.00 14.58 4.86
CA CYS A 194 1.56 14.39 6.25
C CYS A 194 2.48 15.01 7.32
N ARG A 195 3.68 15.48 6.94
CA ARG A 195 4.62 16.18 7.83
C ARG A 195 4.56 17.70 7.72
N LYS A 196 3.62 18.23 6.93
CA LYS A 196 3.39 19.67 6.75
C LYS A 196 2.35 20.20 7.74
N LEU A 197 2.26 21.53 7.79
CA LEU A 197 1.26 22.23 8.58
C LEU A 197 -0.10 22.19 7.87
N TYR A 198 -1.13 21.86 8.66
CA TYR A 198 -2.53 21.97 8.30
C TYR A 198 -3.23 22.76 9.40
N ASN A 199 -3.99 23.79 9.04
CA ASN A 199 -4.63 24.70 10.02
C ASN A 199 -3.62 25.23 11.06
N ASN A 200 -2.39 25.57 10.60
CA ASN A 200 -1.27 26.03 11.43
C ASN A 200 -0.72 25.01 12.46
N SER A 201 -0.99 23.71 12.30
CA SER A 201 -0.50 22.64 13.18
C SER A 201 -0.10 21.36 12.44
N TYR A 202 0.68 20.45 13.06
CA TYR A 202 1.12 19.20 12.43
C TYR A 202 0.09 18.06 12.56
N LEU A 203 -1.16 18.32 12.17
CA LEU A 203 -2.31 17.45 12.44
C LEU A 203 -2.18 16.01 11.90
N LEU A 204 -1.38 15.80 10.84
CA LEU A 204 -1.15 14.50 10.22
C LEU A 204 0.21 13.88 10.58
N SER A 205 1.02 14.55 11.41
CA SER A 205 2.35 14.06 11.77
C SER A 205 2.27 13.00 12.85
N THR A 206 2.75 11.80 12.56
CA THR A 206 2.81 10.70 13.51
C THR A 206 4.07 10.77 14.40
N LYS A 207 3.95 10.25 15.62
CA LYS A 207 5.06 9.75 16.43
C LYS A 207 5.82 8.63 15.71
N ASP A 208 7.01 8.30 16.22
CA ASP A 208 7.79 7.14 15.75
C ASP A 208 7.41 5.88 16.52
N LEU A 209 7.38 4.75 15.83
CA LEU A 209 7.11 3.45 16.43
C LEU A 209 8.29 3.02 17.32
N CYS A 210 7.98 2.49 18.50
CA CYS A 210 8.97 1.83 19.34
C CYS A 210 8.31 0.69 20.14
N LEU A 211 8.58 -0.55 19.73
CA LEU A 211 8.06 -1.77 20.35
C LEU A 211 9.12 -2.53 21.15
N ILE A 212 10.21 -1.86 21.57
CA ILE A 212 11.33 -2.50 22.26
C ILE A 212 10.91 -3.24 23.54
N GLU A 213 9.97 -2.68 24.31
CA GLU A 213 9.41 -3.31 25.52
C GLU A 213 8.41 -4.44 25.22
N LYS A 214 7.94 -4.54 23.97
CA LYS A 214 6.96 -5.53 23.51
C LYS A 214 7.59 -6.76 22.86
N ILE A 215 8.93 -6.85 22.81
CA ILE A 215 9.64 -8.00 22.24
C ILE A 215 9.17 -9.35 22.80
N PRO A 216 8.95 -9.53 24.12
CA PRO A 216 8.43 -10.80 24.65
C PRO A 216 7.06 -11.16 24.07
N GLU A 217 6.15 -10.18 24.01
CA GLU A 217 4.81 -10.34 23.46
C GLU A 217 4.85 -10.68 21.97
N ILE A 218 5.71 -10.00 21.20
CA ILE A 218 5.92 -10.25 19.76
C ILE A 218 6.44 -11.67 19.52
N ILE A 219 7.41 -12.14 20.31
CA ILE A 219 7.96 -13.49 20.19
C ILE A 219 6.88 -14.53 20.53
N ASN A 220 6.12 -14.32 21.60
CA ASN A 220 5.05 -15.21 22.02
C ASN A 220 3.87 -15.25 21.03
N LEU A 221 3.64 -14.18 20.27
CA LEU A 221 2.68 -14.14 19.15
C LEU A 221 3.12 -14.99 17.95
N GLY A 222 4.32 -15.56 17.94
CA GLY A 222 4.80 -16.39 16.82
C GLY A 222 5.21 -15.58 15.59
N ILE A 223 5.64 -14.32 15.79
CA ILE A 223 6.24 -13.49 14.75
C ILE A 223 7.63 -14.02 14.41
N ASN A 224 7.97 -14.05 13.11
CA ASN A 224 9.21 -14.64 12.62
C ASN A 224 10.32 -13.61 12.42
N SER A 225 9.95 -12.36 12.09
CA SER A 225 10.88 -11.28 11.79
C SER A 225 10.37 -9.95 12.34
N VAL A 226 11.27 -9.16 12.91
CA VAL A 226 11.01 -7.77 13.28
C VAL A 226 11.87 -6.85 12.43
N LYS A 227 11.24 -5.82 11.88
CA LYS A 227 11.86 -4.90 10.93
C LYS A 227 12.03 -3.51 11.52
N ILE A 228 13.22 -2.95 11.36
CA ILE A 228 13.53 -1.56 11.70
C ILE A 228 13.36 -0.69 10.43
N GLU A 229 12.56 0.38 10.51
CA GLU A 229 12.52 1.44 9.49
C GLU A 229 13.69 2.41 9.70
N GLY A 230 14.35 2.81 8.62
CA GLY A 230 15.48 3.73 8.69
C GLY A 230 16.40 3.76 7.48
N ARG A 231 15.95 3.40 6.28
CA ARG A 231 16.83 3.37 5.09
C ARG A 231 17.42 4.74 4.70
N MET A 232 16.81 5.84 5.16
CA MET A 232 17.32 7.20 4.97
C MET A 232 17.97 7.76 6.23
N ARG A 233 18.27 6.91 7.23
CA ARG A 233 18.90 7.31 8.49
C ARG A 233 20.42 7.11 8.44
N THR A 234 21.10 7.70 9.41
CA THR A 234 22.56 7.70 9.50
C THR A 234 23.09 6.34 9.95
N PRO A 235 24.38 6.02 9.70
CA PRO A 235 25.01 4.81 10.25
C PRO A 235 24.86 4.69 11.77
N TYR A 236 25.04 5.79 12.50
CA TYR A 236 24.88 5.82 13.97
C TYR A 236 23.48 5.39 14.43
N TYR A 237 22.43 5.87 13.74
CA TYR A 237 21.06 5.46 14.00
C TYR A 237 20.89 3.96 13.82
N VAL A 238 21.36 3.44 12.68
CA VAL A 238 21.21 2.02 12.34
C VAL A 238 21.96 1.14 13.33
N ALA A 239 23.19 1.50 13.69
CA ALA A 239 23.98 0.77 14.68
C ALA A 239 23.31 0.78 16.06
N THR A 240 22.94 1.96 16.55
CA THR A 240 22.32 2.13 17.87
C THR A 240 21.03 1.34 17.99
N THR A 241 20.12 1.51 17.03
CA THR A 241 18.82 0.83 17.06
C THR A 241 18.98 -0.68 16.92
N THR A 242 19.77 -1.16 15.95
CA THR A 242 20.02 -2.60 15.76
C THR A 242 20.64 -3.23 16.99
N SER A 243 21.68 -2.62 17.58
CA SER A 243 22.35 -3.16 18.77
C SER A 243 21.40 -3.26 19.98
N ILE A 244 20.55 -2.24 20.18
CA ILE A 244 19.59 -2.23 21.30
C ILE A 244 18.51 -3.31 21.11
N TYR A 245 17.96 -3.45 19.91
CA TYR A 245 17.01 -4.52 19.61
C TYR A 245 17.65 -5.91 19.71
N ARG A 246 18.90 -6.07 19.23
CA ARG A 246 19.65 -7.32 19.36
C ARG A 246 19.80 -7.74 20.82
N LYS A 247 20.22 -6.82 21.69
CA LYS A 247 20.34 -7.04 23.14
C LYS A 247 19.01 -7.45 23.78
N ALA A 248 17.91 -6.76 23.43
CA ALA A 248 16.58 -7.07 23.96
C ALA A 248 16.07 -8.45 23.51
N VAL A 249 16.27 -8.81 22.24
CA VAL A 249 15.90 -10.14 21.75
C VAL A 249 16.77 -11.22 22.39
N ASP A 250 18.08 -11.00 22.52
CA ASP A 250 18.98 -11.98 23.16
C ASP A 250 18.70 -12.17 24.65
N SER A 251 18.37 -11.11 25.38
CA SER A 251 18.04 -11.19 26.80
C SER A 251 16.77 -12.00 27.04
N PHE A 252 15.77 -11.90 26.16
CA PHE A 252 14.59 -12.77 26.17
C PHE A 252 14.96 -14.26 26.05
N TYR A 253 15.76 -14.63 25.04
CA TYR A 253 16.16 -16.03 24.84
C TYR A 253 17.11 -16.56 25.91
N LYS A 254 17.76 -15.69 26.68
CA LYS A 254 18.52 -16.06 27.89
C LYS A 254 17.64 -16.23 29.13
N GLY A 255 16.32 -16.03 29.03
CA GLY A 255 15.36 -16.15 30.13
C GLY A 255 15.32 -14.94 31.07
N LYS A 256 16.01 -13.84 30.73
CA LYS A 256 16.07 -12.62 31.55
C LYS A 256 15.86 -11.40 30.66
N PHE A 257 14.64 -11.24 30.13
CA PHE A 257 14.31 -10.11 29.28
C PHE A 257 14.57 -8.80 30.03
N GLU A 258 15.37 -7.92 29.40
CA GLU A 258 15.82 -6.68 29.99
C GLU A 258 15.88 -5.57 28.95
N VAL A 259 15.27 -4.43 29.29
CA VAL A 259 15.36 -3.16 28.55
C VAL A 259 15.60 -2.07 29.58
N THR A 260 16.83 -1.55 29.62
CA THR A 260 17.22 -0.54 30.63
C THR A 260 16.75 0.87 30.25
N THR A 261 16.69 1.76 31.24
CA THR A 261 16.45 3.20 31.01
C THR A 261 17.50 3.81 30.10
N GLU A 262 18.76 3.38 30.20
CA GLU A 262 19.85 3.83 29.33
C GLU A 262 19.58 3.47 27.86
N MET A 263 19.16 2.23 27.59
CA MET A 263 18.78 1.79 26.24
C MET A 263 17.67 2.68 25.68
N LYS A 264 16.62 2.95 26.47
CA LYS A 264 15.50 3.81 26.06
C LYS A 264 15.95 5.25 25.79
N ASN A 265 16.82 5.80 26.62
CA ASN A 265 17.36 7.15 26.43
C ASN A 265 18.27 7.23 25.19
N LYS A 266 19.06 6.20 24.92
CA LYS A 266 19.90 6.12 23.72
C LYS A 266 19.09 5.99 22.44
N LEU A 267 17.97 5.27 22.49
CA LEU A 267 16.96 5.33 21.43
C LEU A 267 16.47 6.76 21.30
N ARG A 268 15.85 7.37 22.32
CA ARG A 268 15.27 8.73 22.24
C ARG A 268 16.22 9.80 21.68
N THR A 269 17.48 9.80 22.10
CA THR A 269 18.51 10.77 21.62
C THR A 269 18.84 10.63 20.14
N SER A 270 18.56 9.47 19.54
CA SER A 270 18.69 9.23 18.10
C SER A 270 17.47 9.72 17.29
N PHE A 271 16.44 10.25 17.96
CA PHE A 271 15.17 10.66 17.37
C PHE A 271 14.78 12.10 17.73
N LEU A 272 13.88 12.62 16.91
CA LEU A 272 13.34 13.99 17.00
C LEU A 272 11.85 13.99 17.29
N ARG A 273 11.25 12.81 17.35
CA ARG A 273 9.81 12.60 17.47
C ARG A 273 9.57 11.73 18.70
N ASP A 274 8.48 12.02 19.39
CA ASP A 274 8.04 11.15 20.48
C ASP A 274 7.79 9.74 19.97
N PHE A 275 7.90 8.78 20.88
CA PHE A 275 7.57 7.40 20.59
C PHE A 275 6.12 7.08 20.87
N THR A 276 5.62 6.09 20.15
CA THR A 276 4.36 5.41 20.41
C THR A 276 4.55 3.92 20.18
N GLN A 277 3.74 3.11 20.85
CA GLN A 277 3.58 1.70 20.55
C GLN A 277 2.63 1.48 19.35
N GLY A 278 2.00 2.55 18.84
CA GLY A 278 1.13 2.51 17.68
C GLY A 278 -0.08 1.61 17.89
N GLU A 279 -0.67 1.16 16.77
CA GLU A 279 -1.85 0.31 16.80
C GLU A 279 -1.60 -1.03 17.49
N PHE A 280 -0.36 -1.53 17.49
CA PHE A 280 0.02 -2.75 18.22
C PHE A 280 -0.47 -2.73 19.68
N SER A 281 -0.49 -1.55 20.32
CA SER A 281 -1.02 -1.34 21.68
C SER A 281 -2.22 -0.38 21.73
N ASN A 282 -2.91 -0.16 20.61
CA ASN A 282 -4.07 0.73 20.48
C ASN A 282 -3.79 2.18 20.95
N GLU A 283 -2.59 2.69 20.68
CA GLU A 283 -2.22 4.06 21.04
C GLU A 283 -2.51 5.06 19.91
N TYR A 284 -2.99 6.25 20.27
CA TYR A 284 -3.10 7.36 19.33
C TYR A 284 -1.71 7.79 18.80
N VAL A 285 -1.56 7.85 17.49
CA VAL A 285 -0.25 8.02 16.84
C VAL A 285 0.12 9.45 16.48
N PHE A 286 -0.84 10.37 16.36
CA PHE A 286 -0.55 11.73 15.90
C PHE A 286 -0.03 12.63 17.03
N ASN A 287 0.84 13.59 16.68
CA ASN A 287 1.25 14.66 17.57
C ASN A 287 1.20 16.01 16.81
N PRO A 288 0.17 16.86 17.06
CA PRO A 288 0.03 18.17 16.40
C PRO A 288 1.11 19.18 16.80
N ASN A 289 1.71 19.02 17.98
CA ASN A 289 2.74 19.91 18.53
C ASN A 289 4.15 19.41 18.25
N GLN A 290 4.31 18.51 17.28
CA GLN A 290 5.58 17.85 17.05
C GLN A 290 6.66 18.83 16.56
N VAL A 291 7.73 18.94 17.35
CA VAL A 291 8.87 19.78 17.01
C VAL A 291 9.77 19.06 16.00
N LEU A 292 9.74 19.49 14.74
CA LEU A 292 10.68 19.03 13.70
C LEU A 292 12.05 19.73 13.85
N LYS A 293 12.76 19.52 14.96
CA LYS A 293 14.16 20.01 15.09
C LYS A 293 15.10 19.11 14.30
N GLY A 294 16.15 19.65 13.68
CA GLY A 294 17.24 18.83 13.14
C GLY A 294 18.09 18.23 14.26
N SER A 295 18.44 16.95 14.19
CA SER A 295 19.44 16.36 15.10
C SER A 295 20.83 16.82 14.65
N LYS A 296 21.76 17.00 15.59
CA LYS A 296 23.18 16.90 15.23
C LYS A 296 23.43 15.48 14.73
N ILE A 297 23.69 15.34 13.44
CA ILE A 297 24.02 14.07 12.82
C ILE A 297 25.37 13.63 13.39
N LYS A 298 25.38 12.60 14.23
CA LYS A 298 26.61 11.88 14.56
C LYS A 298 26.93 10.95 13.39
N GLU A 299 28.01 11.25 12.71
CA GLU A 299 28.60 10.34 11.72
C GLU A 299 29.64 9.49 12.45
N GLU A 300 29.34 8.21 12.60
CA GLU A 300 30.29 7.21 13.08
C GLU A 300 30.56 6.24 11.93
N MET A 301 31.83 5.88 11.77
CA MET A 301 32.25 4.84 10.84
C MET A 301 32.29 3.49 11.56
N TYR A 302 31.81 2.47 10.87
CA TYR A 302 31.80 1.09 11.37
C TYR A 302 32.60 0.23 10.41
N GLU A 303 33.57 -0.51 10.94
CA GLU A 303 34.38 -1.44 10.17
C GLU A 303 33.89 -2.87 10.37
N VAL A 304 33.76 -3.59 9.27
CA VAL A 304 33.35 -4.99 9.25
C VAL A 304 34.35 -5.73 8.39
N LYS A 305 34.98 -6.76 8.97
CA LYS A 305 35.92 -7.61 8.24
C LYS A 305 35.16 -8.43 7.20
N THR A 306 35.78 -8.62 6.04
CA THR A 306 35.26 -9.51 5.00
C THR A 306 36.25 -10.65 4.79
N ASN A 307 35.74 -11.88 4.86
CA ASN A 307 36.52 -13.07 4.57
C ASN A 307 36.28 -13.49 3.12
N PRO A 308 37.22 -14.23 2.49
CA PRO A 308 36.95 -14.89 1.22
C PRO A 308 35.72 -15.78 1.34
N ILE A 309 34.80 -15.64 0.39
CA ILE A 309 33.59 -16.46 0.30
C ILE A 309 33.48 -17.00 -1.12
N ASN A 310 32.94 -18.22 -1.24
CA ASN A 310 32.52 -18.74 -2.53
C ASN A 310 31.03 -18.42 -2.73
N ILE A 311 30.72 -17.58 -3.72
CA ILE A 311 29.33 -17.28 -4.09
C ILE A 311 28.96 -18.24 -5.21
N GLU A 312 27.98 -19.11 -4.94
CA GLU A 312 27.41 -19.98 -5.96
C GLU A 312 26.90 -19.16 -7.15
N LYS A 313 27.33 -19.54 -8.36
CA LYS A 313 26.86 -18.90 -9.59
C LYS A 313 25.43 -19.32 -9.85
N ARG A 314 24.50 -18.37 -9.79
CA ARG A 314 23.11 -18.57 -10.19
C ARG A 314 22.89 -18.00 -11.59
N ARG A 315 21.96 -18.57 -12.34
CA ARG A 315 21.48 -18.04 -13.63
C ARG A 315 19.97 -18.01 -13.61
N ALA A 316 19.39 -16.90 -14.08
CA ALA A 316 17.95 -16.79 -14.21
C ALA A 316 17.53 -16.93 -15.69
N ASN A 317 16.41 -17.60 -15.91
CA ASN A 317 15.74 -17.62 -17.20
C ASN A 317 14.37 -16.95 -17.02
N ILE A 318 14.28 -15.69 -17.43
CA ILE A 318 13.03 -14.92 -17.35
C ILE A 318 12.03 -15.58 -18.29
N LYS A 319 10.95 -16.12 -17.71
CA LYS A 319 9.89 -16.76 -18.48
C LYS A 319 9.13 -15.72 -19.31
N GLU A 320 8.65 -16.17 -20.46
CA GLU A 320 7.79 -15.36 -21.32
C GLU A 320 6.49 -15.01 -20.58
N LEU A 321 6.17 -13.72 -20.57
CA LEU A 321 4.97 -13.22 -19.91
C LEU A 321 3.76 -13.44 -20.82
N LYS A 322 2.88 -14.37 -20.43
CA LYS A 322 1.63 -14.62 -21.16
C LYS A 322 0.51 -13.76 -20.59
N ILE A 323 0.20 -12.65 -21.25
CA ILE A 323 -0.95 -11.81 -20.91
C ILE A 323 -2.15 -12.32 -21.71
N LYS A 324 -3.19 -12.82 -21.02
CA LYS A 324 -4.45 -13.17 -21.69
C LYS A 324 -5.30 -11.91 -21.86
N ASN A 325 -5.80 -11.70 -23.07
CA ASN A 325 -6.79 -10.67 -23.31
C ASN A 325 -8.17 -11.22 -22.99
N LYS A 326 -8.87 -10.59 -22.06
CA LYS A 326 -10.29 -10.81 -21.81
C LYS A 326 -11.06 -9.60 -22.33
N ASN A 327 -11.86 -9.79 -23.37
CA ASN A 327 -12.67 -8.72 -23.95
C ASN A 327 -13.61 -8.11 -22.90
N SER A 328 -13.83 -6.81 -23.01
CA SER A 328 -14.72 -6.05 -22.14
C SER A 328 -16.13 -6.66 -22.09
N SER A 329 -16.78 -6.65 -20.92
CA SER A 329 -18.18 -7.10 -20.75
C SER A 329 -19.23 -6.14 -21.32
N GLY A 330 -18.84 -5.23 -22.21
CA GLY A 330 -19.70 -4.21 -22.81
C GLY A 330 -19.67 -2.87 -22.07
N LYS A 331 -20.52 -1.94 -22.54
CA LYS A 331 -20.61 -0.58 -22.02
C LYS A 331 -21.38 -0.55 -20.70
N GLN A 332 -20.77 -0.02 -19.63
CA GLN A 332 -21.43 0.10 -18.34
C GLN A 332 -21.10 1.43 -17.64
N LEU A 333 -22.11 2.02 -17.01
CA LEU A 333 -21.99 3.13 -16.09
C LEU A 333 -22.31 2.65 -14.67
N ILE A 334 -21.30 2.66 -13.81
CA ILE A 334 -21.38 2.21 -12.41
C ILE A 334 -21.38 3.45 -11.54
N VAL A 335 -22.39 3.61 -10.69
CA VAL A 335 -22.62 4.85 -9.95
C VAL A 335 -22.75 4.57 -8.47
N ARG A 336 -21.87 5.17 -7.67
CA ARG A 336 -22.03 5.20 -6.22
C ARG A 336 -22.91 6.35 -5.78
N VAL A 337 -23.85 6.04 -4.90
CA VAL A 337 -24.80 6.98 -4.31
C VAL A 337 -24.83 6.83 -2.80
N TYR A 338 -25.35 7.85 -2.10
CA TYR A 338 -25.28 7.96 -0.64
C TYR A 338 -26.64 8.14 0.03
N ASN A 339 -27.70 8.26 -0.75
CA ASN A 339 -29.06 8.43 -0.26
C ASN A 339 -30.06 7.94 -1.32
N GLU A 340 -31.32 7.79 -0.92
CA GLU A 340 -32.39 7.29 -1.79
C GLU A 340 -32.66 8.20 -2.99
N ARG A 341 -32.69 9.53 -2.78
CA ARG A 341 -32.98 10.50 -3.84
C ARG A 341 -32.00 10.36 -5.00
N ASP A 342 -30.72 10.30 -4.69
CA ASP A 342 -29.65 10.17 -5.68
C ASP A 342 -29.68 8.80 -6.35
N ALA A 343 -30.07 7.74 -5.64
CA ALA A 343 -30.25 6.41 -6.19
C ALA A 343 -31.37 6.36 -7.26
N LEU A 344 -32.51 7.00 -6.98
CA LEU A 344 -33.64 7.11 -7.92
C LEU A 344 -33.27 7.94 -9.17
N ILE A 345 -32.44 8.98 -9.01
CA ILE A 345 -31.93 9.74 -10.15
C ILE A 345 -30.94 8.88 -10.96
N ALA A 346 -30.03 8.18 -10.28
CA ALA A 346 -29.03 7.34 -10.91
C ALA A 346 -29.63 6.18 -11.71
N GLU A 347 -30.78 5.63 -11.29
CA GLU A 347 -31.48 4.55 -11.98
C GLU A 347 -31.74 4.83 -13.47
N LYS A 348 -31.94 6.09 -13.84
CA LYS A 348 -32.18 6.53 -15.23
C LYS A 348 -30.99 6.27 -16.17
N TYR A 349 -29.76 6.26 -15.63
CA TYR A 349 -28.53 6.25 -16.43
C TYR A 349 -27.58 5.10 -16.07
N ALA A 350 -27.57 4.67 -14.81
CA ALA A 350 -26.67 3.65 -14.30
C ALA A 350 -27.08 2.26 -14.76
N ASP A 351 -26.08 1.42 -15.03
CA ASP A 351 -26.28 -0.02 -15.21
C ASP A 351 -26.10 -0.76 -13.89
N ILE A 352 -25.28 -0.22 -12.98
CA ILE A 352 -25.08 -0.73 -11.61
C ILE A 352 -25.10 0.45 -10.64
N ILE A 353 -25.88 0.33 -9.56
CA ILE A 353 -25.91 1.29 -8.45
C ILE A 353 -25.13 0.71 -7.28
N VAL A 354 -24.31 1.54 -6.62
CA VAL A 354 -23.46 1.13 -5.51
C VAL A 354 -23.87 1.86 -4.24
N LEU A 355 -24.08 1.10 -3.17
CA LEU A 355 -24.37 1.60 -1.83
C LEU A 355 -23.33 1.06 -0.83
N ASP A 356 -23.08 1.81 0.24
CA ASP A 356 -22.27 1.31 1.35
C ASP A 356 -22.90 0.06 1.98
N LEU A 357 -22.10 -0.95 2.28
CA LEU A 357 -22.57 -2.19 2.92
C LEU A 357 -23.33 -1.91 4.23
N PHE A 358 -22.94 -0.86 4.95
CA PHE A 358 -23.56 -0.46 6.22
C PHE A 358 -24.54 0.71 6.06
N HIS A 359 -24.99 1.02 4.83
CA HIS A 359 -26.00 2.03 4.61
C HIS A 359 -27.31 1.66 5.32
N GLU A 360 -27.85 2.55 6.15
CA GLU A 360 -29.03 2.29 7.01
C GLU A 360 -30.24 1.80 6.19
N ASN A 361 -30.54 2.50 5.08
CA ASN A 361 -31.71 2.20 4.25
C ASN A 361 -31.39 1.27 3.04
N PHE A 362 -30.35 0.43 3.11
CA PHE A 362 -29.92 -0.38 1.95
C PHE A 362 -31.06 -1.17 1.30
N LYS A 363 -31.81 -1.94 2.11
CA LYS A 363 -32.91 -2.80 1.64
C LYS A 363 -34.12 -2.03 1.17
N GLU A 364 -34.38 -0.86 1.74
CA GLU A 364 -35.49 -0.01 1.34
C GLU A 364 -35.25 0.61 -0.02
N ILE A 365 -34.02 1.11 -0.24
CA ILE A 365 -33.57 1.63 -1.53
C ILE A 365 -33.59 0.51 -2.57
N GLU A 366 -33.10 -0.69 -2.22
CA GLU A 366 -33.10 -1.85 -3.11
C GLU A 366 -34.49 -2.22 -3.63
N LYS A 367 -35.51 -2.24 -2.76
CA LYS A 367 -36.89 -2.55 -3.16
C LYS A 367 -37.49 -1.55 -4.16
N LYS A 368 -36.98 -0.31 -4.18
CA LYS A 368 -37.50 0.78 -5.03
C LYS A 368 -36.84 0.80 -6.42
N LEU A 369 -35.72 0.12 -6.59
CA LEU A 369 -34.91 0.16 -7.80
C LEU A 369 -35.05 -1.14 -8.60
N LYS A 370 -34.92 -1.03 -9.92
CA LYS A 370 -34.94 -2.15 -10.88
C LYS A 370 -33.54 -2.52 -11.38
N LYS A 371 -32.53 -1.73 -11.04
CA LYS A 371 -31.12 -1.93 -11.42
C LYS A 371 -30.41 -2.77 -10.37
N PRO A 372 -29.39 -3.57 -10.77
CA PRO A 372 -28.59 -4.33 -9.81
C PRO A 372 -27.88 -3.39 -8.82
N ILE A 373 -27.88 -3.77 -7.55
CA ILE A 373 -27.23 -3.05 -6.47
C ILE A 373 -26.02 -3.81 -5.96
N TYR A 374 -24.88 -3.13 -5.98
CA TYR A 374 -23.64 -3.66 -5.43
C TYR A 374 -23.37 -3.00 -4.07
N ALA A 375 -22.91 -3.79 -3.11
CA ALA A 375 -22.49 -3.28 -1.81
C ALA A 375 -20.97 -3.01 -1.82
N ILE A 376 -20.55 -1.79 -1.47
CA ILE A 376 -19.14 -1.49 -1.23
C ILE A 376 -18.75 -1.87 0.19
N THR A 377 -17.74 -2.73 0.32
CA THR A 377 -17.24 -3.22 1.62
C THR A 377 -16.23 -2.24 2.22
N PRO A 378 -16.00 -2.27 3.55
CA PRO A 378 -14.96 -1.47 4.19
C PRO A 378 -13.58 -1.66 3.56
N ARG A 379 -12.79 -0.58 3.49
CA ARG A 379 -11.38 -0.61 3.05
C ARG A 379 -10.43 -1.09 4.14
N ILE A 380 -10.69 -0.64 5.36
CA ILE A 380 -10.00 -1.07 6.56
C ILE A 380 -10.86 -2.18 7.17
N MET A 381 -10.35 -3.40 7.06
CA MET A 381 -11.04 -4.62 7.46
C MET A 381 -10.06 -5.52 8.18
N PHE A 382 -10.27 -5.70 9.48
CA PHE A 382 -9.47 -6.56 10.34
C PHE A 382 -10.14 -7.92 10.53
N ASP A 383 -9.40 -8.91 11.06
CA ASP A 383 -9.97 -10.24 11.36
C ASP A 383 -11.15 -10.18 12.34
N SER A 384 -11.12 -9.24 13.29
CA SER A 384 -12.21 -8.99 14.23
C SER A 384 -13.50 -8.51 13.57
N ASP A 385 -13.44 -7.94 12.36
CA ASP A 385 -14.61 -7.40 11.65
C ASP A 385 -15.26 -8.42 10.70
N ILE A 386 -14.53 -9.49 10.38
CA ILE A 386 -14.91 -10.42 9.30
C ILE A 386 -16.30 -11.01 9.51
N GLU A 387 -16.63 -11.44 10.73
CA GLU A 387 -17.91 -12.05 11.04
C GLU A 387 -19.06 -11.06 10.79
N LYS A 388 -18.93 -9.83 11.32
CA LYS A 388 -19.91 -8.76 11.13
C LYS A 388 -20.12 -8.43 9.66
N ILE A 389 -19.03 -8.29 8.90
CA ILE A 389 -19.09 -7.99 7.46
C ILE A 389 -19.73 -9.15 6.69
N THR A 390 -19.36 -10.38 6.98
CA THR A 390 -19.91 -11.58 6.32
C THR A 390 -21.40 -11.73 6.57
N ASN A 391 -21.82 -11.55 7.83
CA ASN A 391 -23.23 -11.62 8.21
C ASN A 391 -24.02 -10.51 7.52
N LYS A 392 -23.47 -9.29 7.44
CA LYS A 392 -24.13 -8.18 6.76
C LYS A 392 -24.28 -8.42 5.25
N ILE A 393 -23.26 -8.97 4.59
CA ILE A 393 -23.35 -9.33 3.16
C ILE A 393 -24.42 -10.41 2.94
N LYS A 394 -24.51 -11.42 3.81
CA LYS A 394 -25.54 -12.48 3.70
C LYS A 394 -26.95 -11.93 3.94
N GLU A 395 -27.13 -11.12 4.99
CA GLU A 395 -28.38 -10.44 5.30
C GLU A 395 -28.86 -9.58 4.12
N LEU A 396 -27.94 -8.81 3.53
CA LEU A 396 -28.27 -7.93 2.43
C LEU A 396 -28.36 -8.64 1.08
N SER A 397 -27.70 -9.79 0.89
CA SER A 397 -27.70 -10.53 -0.39
C SER A 397 -27.59 -9.63 -1.64
N PRO A 398 -26.61 -8.72 -1.73
CA PRO A 398 -26.50 -7.77 -2.83
C PRO A 398 -26.21 -8.49 -4.16
N ASN A 399 -26.50 -7.84 -5.30
CA ASN A 399 -26.24 -8.43 -6.62
C ASN A 399 -24.75 -8.51 -6.97
N GLY A 400 -23.89 -7.84 -6.22
CA GLY A 400 -22.44 -7.86 -6.37
C GLY A 400 -21.74 -7.06 -5.28
N LEU A 401 -20.42 -7.06 -5.29
CA LEU A 401 -19.60 -6.37 -4.29
C LEU A 401 -18.59 -5.43 -4.96
N ILE A 402 -18.37 -4.27 -4.33
CA ILE A 402 -17.15 -3.50 -4.52
C ILE A 402 -16.24 -3.78 -3.32
N ALA A 403 -15.16 -4.51 -3.55
CA ALA A 403 -14.20 -4.88 -2.53
C ALA A 403 -13.27 -3.71 -2.21
N GLY A 404 -13.51 -3.05 -1.07
CA GLY A 404 -12.60 -2.05 -0.51
C GLY A 404 -11.28 -2.66 0.01
N ASN A 405 -11.27 -3.95 0.32
CA ASN A 405 -10.11 -4.70 0.78
C ASN A 405 -9.95 -5.99 -0.03
N LEU A 406 -8.73 -6.35 -0.43
CA LEU A 406 -8.49 -7.53 -1.26
C LEU A 406 -8.93 -8.84 -0.59
N GLY A 407 -8.98 -8.90 0.75
CA GLY A 407 -9.43 -10.08 1.49
C GLY A 407 -10.81 -10.59 1.06
N ILE A 408 -11.71 -9.72 0.58
CA ILE A 408 -13.04 -10.10 0.07
C ILE A 408 -12.96 -11.18 -1.03
N MET A 409 -11.93 -11.14 -1.90
CA MET A 409 -11.77 -12.13 -2.97
C MET A 409 -11.57 -13.55 -2.45
N ASN A 410 -11.06 -13.71 -1.22
CA ASN A 410 -10.76 -15.01 -0.64
C ASN A 410 -11.80 -15.48 0.37
N MET A 411 -12.89 -14.71 0.57
CA MET A 411 -13.95 -15.03 1.53
C MET A 411 -15.00 -16.01 0.98
N GLY A 412 -14.88 -16.42 -0.29
CA GLY A 412 -15.75 -17.45 -0.88
C GLY A 412 -17.14 -16.96 -1.29
N PHE A 413 -17.33 -15.66 -1.49
CA PHE A 413 -18.60 -15.14 -2.00
C PHE A 413 -18.77 -15.48 -3.48
N ASN A 414 -19.86 -16.16 -3.83
CA ASN A 414 -20.25 -16.41 -5.22
C ASN A 414 -21.03 -15.21 -5.79
N LEU A 415 -20.38 -14.05 -5.84
CA LEU A 415 -20.93 -12.79 -6.33
C LEU A 415 -19.93 -12.14 -7.30
N PRO A 416 -20.39 -11.33 -8.28
CA PRO A 416 -19.50 -10.48 -9.03
C PRO A 416 -18.72 -9.54 -8.10
N ILE A 417 -17.39 -9.50 -8.23
CA ILE A 417 -16.51 -8.66 -7.42
C ILE A 417 -15.83 -7.61 -8.30
N ILE A 418 -16.04 -6.35 -7.97
CA ILE A 418 -15.26 -5.23 -8.47
C ILE A 418 -14.23 -4.87 -7.40
N LEU A 419 -12.95 -4.78 -7.75
CA LEU A 419 -11.94 -4.26 -6.83
C LEU A 419 -11.95 -2.74 -6.90
N ASP A 420 -12.00 -2.12 -5.73
CA ASP A 420 -11.92 -0.67 -5.64
C ASP A 420 -10.51 -0.19 -6.06
N TYR A 421 -10.38 1.10 -6.39
CA TYR A 421 -9.15 1.68 -6.94
C TYR A 421 -7.95 1.65 -5.97
N ASN A 422 -8.15 1.35 -4.68
CA ASN A 422 -7.03 1.07 -3.76
C ASN A 422 -6.38 -0.31 -3.96
N SER A 423 -6.93 -1.15 -4.84
CA SER A 423 -6.25 -2.36 -5.35
C SER A 423 -5.02 -2.03 -6.19
N ASN A 424 -4.86 -0.75 -6.59
CA ASN A 424 -3.70 -0.22 -7.31
C ASN A 424 -3.34 -1.05 -8.56
N CYS A 425 -4.33 -1.41 -9.37
CA CYS A 425 -4.08 -2.05 -10.66
C CYS A 425 -3.37 -1.06 -11.60
N PHE A 426 -2.11 -1.35 -11.92
CA PHE A 426 -1.13 -0.49 -12.60
C PHE A 426 -0.57 -1.11 -13.89
N ASN A 427 -0.67 -2.43 -14.06
CA ASN A 427 -0.17 -3.14 -15.23
C ASN A 427 -1.03 -4.36 -15.61
N ASP A 428 -0.74 -4.92 -16.78
CA ASP A 428 -1.46 -6.03 -17.38
C ASP A 428 -1.37 -7.32 -16.58
N LEU A 429 -0.26 -7.54 -15.88
CA LEU A 429 -0.06 -8.73 -15.05
C LEU A 429 -0.96 -8.70 -13.82
N GLN A 430 -1.14 -7.52 -13.20
CA GLN A 430 -2.10 -7.35 -12.11
C GLN A 430 -3.54 -7.52 -12.62
N LEU A 431 -3.88 -6.94 -13.78
CA LEU A 431 -5.20 -7.10 -14.35
C LEU A 431 -5.54 -8.58 -14.61
N ASP A 432 -4.65 -9.32 -15.26
CA ASP A 432 -4.80 -10.76 -15.50
C ASP A 432 -4.89 -11.56 -14.19
N TYR A 433 -4.06 -11.23 -13.20
CA TYR A 433 -4.11 -11.84 -11.87
C TYR A 433 -5.49 -11.68 -11.21
N TYR A 434 -6.03 -10.46 -11.18
CA TYR A 434 -7.35 -10.20 -10.60
C TYR A 434 -8.48 -10.88 -11.38
N GLN A 435 -8.41 -10.89 -12.71
CA GLN A 435 -9.40 -11.57 -13.56
C GLN A 435 -9.41 -13.08 -13.37
N LYS A 436 -8.25 -13.72 -13.16
CA LYS A 436 -8.14 -15.14 -12.80
C LYS A 436 -8.79 -15.46 -11.45
N LEU A 437 -8.78 -14.50 -10.53
CA LEU A 437 -9.49 -14.59 -9.25
C LEU A 437 -10.99 -14.21 -9.35
N GLY A 438 -11.51 -14.02 -10.56
CA GLY A 438 -12.92 -13.68 -10.78
C GLY A 438 -13.29 -12.23 -10.45
N ALA A 439 -12.30 -11.35 -10.27
CA ALA A 439 -12.53 -9.95 -9.91
C ALA A 439 -12.15 -9.00 -11.05
N LYS A 440 -12.78 -7.82 -11.07
CA LYS A 440 -12.53 -6.75 -12.05
C LYS A 440 -12.07 -5.47 -11.36
N PRO A 441 -10.89 -4.92 -11.66
CA PRO A 441 -10.42 -3.73 -10.97
C PRO A 441 -10.99 -2.43 -11.55
N ILE A 442 -11.27 -1.48 -10.65
CA ILE A 442 -11.19 -0.06 -10.98
C ILE A 442 -9.71 0.31 -11.03
N MET A 443 -9.26 0.83 -12.17
CA MET A 443 -7.85 1.16 -12.40
C MET A 443 -7.36 2.25 -11.46
N SER A 444 -6.05 2.22 -11.17
CA SER A 444 -5.43 3.23 -10.32
C SER A 444 -5.64 4.65 -10.84
N GLN A 445 -5.94 5.56 -9.92
CA GLN A 445 -6.09 7.00 -10.19
C GLN A 445 -4.74 7.70 -10.48
N GLU A 446 -3.61 7.01 -10.28
CA GLU A 446 -2.27 7.53 -10.58
C GLU A 446 -1.83 7.27 -12.04
N LEU A 447 -2.58 6.46 -12.80
CA LEU A 447 -2.32 6.25 -14.22
C LEU A 447 -2.84 7.44 -15.05
N SER A 448 -2.07 7.83 -16.06
CA SER A 448 -2.56 8.73 -17.11
C SER A 448 -3.56 8.03 -18.04
N LEU A 449 -4.32 8.81 -18.80
CA LEU A 449 -5.20 8.31 -19.85
C LEU A 449 -4.43 7.54 -20.92
N ASN A 450 -3.24 8.01 -21.30
CA ASN A 450 -2.35 7.30 -22.24
C ASN A 450 -1.87 5.96 -21.68
N GLU A 451 -1.62 5.89 -20.36
CA GLU A 451 -1.23 4.64 -19.72
C GLU A 451 -2.39 3.66 -19.62
N ILE A 452 -3.60 4.15 -19.34
CA ILE A 452 -4.83 3.35 -19.33
C ILE A 452 -5.15 2.84 -20.75
N GLU A 453 -4.81 3.58 -21.81
CA GLU A 453 -5.00 3.14 -23.19
C GLU A 453 -4.23 1.84 -23.51
N ASN A 454 -3.12 1.56 -22.82
CA ASN A 454 -2.39 0.29 -22.98
C ASN A 454 -3.22 -0.93 -22.59
N PHE A 455 -4.31 -0.74 -21.86
CA PHE A 455 -5.24 -1.79 -21.46
C PHE A 455 -6.38 -1.97 -22.47
N LYS A 456 -6.39 -1.27 -23.61
CA LYS A 456 -7.46 -1.32 -24.61
C LYS A 456 -7.92 -2.74 -24.93
N ASN A 457 -9.23 -2.86 -25.16
CA ASN A 457 -9.92 -4.13 -25.40
C ASN A 457 -9.88 -5.14 -24.23
N LYS A 458 -9.57 -4.70 -23.01
CA LYS A 458 -9.62 -5.54 -21.79
C LYS A 458 -10.78 -5.16 -20.88
N ASP A 459 -11.12 -6.07 -19.96
CA ASP A 459 -12.21 -5.91 -19.00
C ASP A 459 -11.74 -5.25 -17.69
N PHE A 460 -11.88 -3.92 -17.61
CA PHE A 460 -11.55 -3.09 -16.44
C PHE A 460 -12.47 -1.87 -16.35
N ILE A 461 -12.45 -1.18 -15.20
CA ILE A 461 -13.28 0.00 -14.93
C ILE A 461 -12.40 1.24 -14.73
N VAL A 462 -12.84 2.41 -15.19
CA VAL A 462 -12.13 3.68 -14.98
C VAL A 462 -12.93 4.61 -14.07
N PHE A 463 -12.30 5.12 -13.02
CA PHE A 463 -12.84 6.20 -12.19
C PHE A 463 -12.80 7.51 -12.98
N VAL A 464 -13.96 8.06 -13.34
CA VAL A 464 -14.04 9.24 -14.22
C VAL A 464 -14.53 10.51 -13.53
N HIS A 465 -15.20 10.37 -12.39
CA HIS A 465 -15.81 11.51 -11.72
C HIS A 465 -15.99 11.26 -10.23
N GLY A 466 -15.69 12.27 -9.42
CA GLY A 466 -15.93 12.22 -7.98
C GLY A 466 -14.83 12.84 -7.13
N LYS A 467 -15.04 12.89 -5.82
CA LYS A 467 -14.02 13.39 -4.88
C LYS A 467 -12.82 12.45 -4.88
N ILE A 468 -11.63 13.00 -5.10
CA ILE A 468 -10.41 12.20 -5.08
C ILE A 468 -10.01 11.97 -3.62
N ARG A 469 -9.94 10.71 -3.21
CA ARG A 469 -9.37 10.35 -1.91
C ARG A 469 -7.87 10.48 -1.94
N VAL A 470 -7.32 11.30 -1.06
CA VAL A 470 -5.87 11.52 -0.96
C VAL A 470 -5.21 10.61 0.08
N MET A 471 -5.94 10.24 1.14
CA MET A 471 -5.48 9.32 2.18
C MET A 471 -6.65 8.54 2.79
N THR A 472 -6.34 7.35 3.32
CA THR A 472 -7.18 6.58 4.26
C THR A 472 -6.39 6.42 5.55
N LEU A 473 -7.00 6.70 6.70
CA LEU A 473 -6.37 6.62 8.02
C LEU A 473 -7.16 5.64 8.91
N ALA A 474 -6.47 4.81 9.68
CA ALA A 474 -7.08 3.94 10.70
C ALA A 474 -7.43 4.66 12.01
N HIS A 475 -7.12 5.96 12.10
CA HIS A 475 -7.37 6.77 13.28
C HIS A 475 -8.22 7.97 12.91
N ASP A 476 -9.07 8.39 13.85
CA ASP A 476 -9.78 9.66 13.75
C ASP A 476 -8.81 10.85 13.81
N LEU A 477 -9.23 11.94 13.17
CA LEU A 477 -8.58 13.24 13.26
C LEU A 477 -9.42 14.18 14.13
N PRO A 478 -8.77 15.11 14.86
CA PRO A 478 -9.47 16.04 15.74
C PRO A 478 -10.36 17.05 14.98
N GLU A 479 -10.06 17.28 13.70
CA GLU A 479 -10.76 18.24 12.87
C GLU A 479 -11.44 17.54 11.68
N LEU A 480 -12.51 18.12 11.16
CA LEU A 480 -13.26 17.58 10.00
C LEU A 480 -12.83 18.19 8.66
N LYS A 481 -11.97 19.22 8.69
CA LYS A 481 -11.47 19.91 7.51
C LYS A 481 -10.01 20.27 7.71
N LEU A 482 -9.19 20.05 6.70
CA LEU A 482 -7.79 20.47 6.69
C LEU A 482 -7.59 21.55 5.64
N LYS A 483 -6.78 22.55 5.95
CA LYS A 483 -6.27 23.54 5.00
C LYS A 483 -4.75 23.52 5.04
N ASP A 484 -4.12 23.27 3.90
CA ASP A 484 -2.66 23.24 3.81
C ASP A 484 -2.04 24.65 3.75
N GLU A 485 -0.70 24.71 3.76
CA GLU A 485 0.09 25.94 3.68
C GLU A 485 -0.09 26.75 2.38
N HIS A 486 -0.66 26.14 1.34
CA HIS A 486 -0.95 26.78 0.05
C HIS A 486 -2.42 27.19 -0.08
N GLY A 487 -3.24 26.93 0.93
CA GLY A 487 -4.66 27.29 0.98
C GLY A 487 -5.60 26.28 0.33
N PHE A 488 -5.13 25.09 -0.05
CA PHE A 488 -6.01 24.01 -0.51
C PHE A 488 -6.77 23.39 0.65
N ASN A 489 -8.06 23.11 0.44
CA ASN A 489 -8.90 22.48 1.44
C ASN A 489 -9.07 20.97 1.18
N PHE A 490 -9.22 20.23 2.26
CA PHE A 490 -9.52 18.80 2.26
C PHE A 490 -10.62 18.51 3.28
N TYR A 491 -11.54 17.62 2.91
CA TYR A 491 -12.63 17.17 3.77
C TYR A 491 -12.30 15.82 4.39
N ILE A 492 -12.71 15.62 5.64
CA ILE A 492 -12.54 14.36 6.35
C ILE A 492 -13.88 13.67 6.43
N LYS A 493 -13.94 12.44 5.90
CA LYS A 493 -15.13 11.60 5.92
C LYS A 493 -14.89 10.41 6.84
N LYS A 494 -15.78 10.20 7.81
CA LYS A 494 -15.76 8.98 8.64
C LYS A 494 -16.12 7.76 7.79
N ILE A 495 -15.42 6.67 8.03
CA ILE A 495 -15.67 5.35 7.45
C ILE A 495 -15.71 4.30 8.56
N PHE A 496 -16.02 3.06 8.20
CA PHE A 496 -16.23 1.96 9.15
C PHE A 496 -15.16 1.85 10.24
N ASN A 497 -13.88 1.84 9.88
CA ASN A 497 -12.73 1.77 10.79
C ASN A 497 -11.74 2.92 10.52
N GLY A 498 -12.17 4.17 10.67
CA GLY A 498 -11.31 5.35 10.61
C GLY A 498 -11.86 6.47 9.71
N VAL A 499 -10.98 7.14 8.98
CA VAL A 499 -11.36 8.29 8.14
C VAL A 499 -10.70 8.29 6.76
N GLU A 500 -11.34 8.95 5.80
CA GLU A 500 -10.77 9.29 4.49
C GLU A 500 -10.57 10.80 4.39
N ILE A 501 -9.41 11.21 3.86
CA ILE A 501 -9.17 12.61 3.47
C ILE A 501 -9.47 12.73 1.98
N LEU A 502 -10.38 13.63 1.65
CA LEU A 502 -10.88 13.89 0.30
C LEU A 502 -10.45 15.27 -0.17
N ASN A 503 -10.03 15.38 -1.43
CA ASN A 503 -9.79 16.67 -2.07
C ASN A 503 -11.10 17.49 -2.14
N GLU A 504 -11.03 18.81 -1.93
CA GLU A 504 -12.22 19.67 -2.00
C GLU A 504 -12.87 19.67 -3.39
N LYS A 505 -12.05 19.69 -4.45
CA LYS A 505 -12.53 19.65 -5.82
C LYS A 505 -12.64 18.22 -6.33
N GLU A 506 -13.78 17.92 -6.95
CA GLU A 506 -14.02 16.65 -7.62
C GLU A 506 -13.20 16.53 -8.92
N LEU A 507 -12.77 15.31 -9.22
CA LEU A 507 -12.33 14.92 -10.56
C LEU A 507 -13.52 14.99 -11.52
N GLY A 508 -13.29 15.50 -12.72
CA GLY A 508 -14.25 15.38 -13.82
C GLY A 508 -13.53 15.27 -15.16
N LEU A 509 -13.41 14.05 -15.69
CA LEU A 509 -12.73 13.81 -16.96
C LEU A 509 -13.56 14.26 -18.17
N PHE A 510 -14.88 14.10 -18.12
CA PHE A 510 -15.82 14.50 -19.18
C PHE A 510 -15.31 14.08 -20.58
N ASN A 511 -15.28 15.01 -21.55
CA ASN A 511 -14.87 14.75 -22.93
C ASN A 511 -13.43 14.22 -23.10
N GLN A 512 -12.60 14.17 -22.04
CA GLN A 512 -11.27 13.56 -22.12
C GLN A 512 -11.32 12.04 -22.22
N ILE A 513 -12.34 11.38 -21.66
CA ILE A 513 -12.48 9.92 -21.75
C ILE A 513 -13.07 9.47 -23.09
N LYS A 514 -13.57 10.39 -23.92
CA LYS A 514 -14.28 10.08 -25.18
C LYS A 514 -13.45 9.21 -26.11
N TYR A 515 -12.20 9.59 -26.36
CA TYR A 515 -11.32 8.84 -27.28
C TYR A 515 -11.07 7.43 -26.76
N MET A 516 -10.87 7.29 -25.46
CA MET A 516 -10.66 5.98 -24.82
C MET A 516 -11.90 5.07 -24.92
N VAL A 517 -13.12 5.63 -24.86
CA VAL A 517 -14.34 4.84 -25.11
C VAL A 517 -14.34 4.26 -26.52
N LYS A 518 -13.81 4.99 -27.52
CA LYS A 518 -13.62 4.44 -28.88
C LYS A 518 -12.60 3.32 -28.94
N ASP A 519 -11.58 3.40 -28.09
CA ASP A 519 -10.51 2.41 -27.98
C ASP A 519 -10.85 1.24 -27.03
N GLY A 520 -12.13 1.07 -26.67
CA GLY A 520 -12.62 -0.08 -25.92
C GLY A 520 -12.66 0.08 -24.39
N VAL A 521 -12.44 1.30 -23.87
CA VAL A 521 -12.66 1.62 -22.45
C VAL A 521 -14.15 1.85 -22.21
N ASN A 522 -14.85 0.77 -21.92
CA ASN A 522 -16.32 0.75 -21.98
C ASN A 522 -17.01 0.84 -20.61
N GLN A 523 -16.27 0.78 -19.50
CA GLN A 523 -16.86 0.76 -18.16
C GLN A 523 -16.35 1.93 -17.33
N LEU A 524 -17.27 2.81 -16.93
CA LEU A 524 -16.96 4.03 -16.20
C LEU A 524 -17.57 3.98 -14.80
N TYR A 525 -16.83 4.48 -13.82
CA TYR A 525 -17.24 4.58 -12.43
C TYR A 525 -17.33 6.04 -11.99
N VAL A 526 -18.47 6.39 -11.38
CA VAL A 526 -18.81 7.73 -10.89
C VAL A 526 -19.11 7.67 -9.39
N ASP A 527 -18.49 8.54 -8.60
CA ASP A 527 -18.67 8.67 -7.15
C ASP A 527 -18.86 10.15 -6.77
N THR A 528 -20.07 10.67 -6.92
CA THR A 528 -20.38 12.08 -6.66
C THR A 528 -21.70 12.26 -5.92
N GLU A 529 -21.74 13.33 -5.12
CA GLU A 529 -22.93 13.79 -4.38
C GLU A 529 -23.48 15.10 -4.98
N THR A 530 -22.87 15.62 -6.05
CA THR A 530 -23.20 16.94 -6.61
C THR A 530 -23.69 16.80 -8.04
N ASN A 531 -24.69 17.59 -8.45
CA ASN A 531 -25.23 17.64 -9.84
C ASN A 531 -25.43 16.27 -10.52
N ILE A 532 -25.88 15.26 -9.76
CA ILE A 532 -25.85 13.86 -10.18
C ILE A 532 -26.58 13.62 -11.51
N ASP A 533 -27.77 14.19 -11.71
CA ASP A 533 -28.56 14.04 -12.94
C ASP A 533 -27.78 14.51 -14.19
N GLU A 534 -27.24 15.74 -14.16
CA GLU A 534 -26.48 16.33 -15.27
C GLU A 534 -25.20 15.53 -15.54
N ILE A 535 -24.46 15.15 -14.51
CA ILE A 535 -23.20 14.41 -14.64
C ILE A 535 -23.42 13.01 -15.23
N LEU A 536 -24.43 12.29 -14.73
CA LEU A 536 -24.73 10.95 -15.22
C LEU A 536 -25.25 10.98 -16.65
N HIS A 537 -26.08 11.96 -17.00
CA HIS A 537 -26.50 12.19 -18.38
C HIS A 537 -25.28 12.40 -19.30
N ILE A 538 -24.33 13.25 -18.91
CA ILE A 538 -23.09 13.52 -19.66
C ILE A 538 -22.27 12.25 -19.88
N TYR A 539 -22.00 11.47 -18.83
CA TYR A 539 -21.21 10.25 -18.99
C TYR A 539 -21.94 9.15 -19.77
N ARG A 540 -23.28 9.08 -19.64
CA ARG A 540 -24.09 8.19 -20.48
C ARG A 540 -23.94 8.57 -21.95
N ASP A 541 -24.05 9.86 -22.28
CA ASP A 541 -23.84 10.34 -23.64
C ASP A 541 -22.43 10.04 -24.17
N ILE A 542 -21.39 10.24 -23.36
CA ILE A 542 -20.00 9.91 -23.73
C ILE A 542 -19.82 8.41 -24.00
N LEU A 543 -20.42 7.52 -23.18
CA LEU A 543 -20.40 6.06 -23.41
C LEU A 543 -20.94 5.69 -24.80
N TYR A 544 -21.89 6.45 -25.32
CA TYR A 544 -22.53 6.24 -26.62
C TYR A 544 -22.03 7.21 -27.70
N ASP A 545 -20.77 7.68 -27.58
CA ASP A 545 -20.03 8.52 -28.53
C ASP A 545 -20.68 9.89 -28.87
N LYS A 546 -21.53 10.40 -27.98
CA LYS A 546 -22.06 11.77 -28.11
C LYS A 546 -21.10 12.78 -27.49
N VAL A 547 -21.20 14.04 -27.92
CA VAL A 547 -20.35 15.14 -27.44
C VAL A 547 -21.18 16.14 -26.64
N PRO A 548 -21.31 15.96 -25.32
CA PRO A 548 -22.04 16.89 -24.49
C PRO A 548 -21.31 18.22 -24.35
N LYS A 549 -22.08 19.30 -24.21
CA LYS A 549 -21.57 20.65 -23.93
C LYS A 549 -21.23 20.77 -22.43
N VAL A 550 -19.95 20.65 -22.09
CA VAL A 550 -19.46 20.68 -20.68
C VAL A 550 -18.72 21.97 -20.28
N SER A 551 -18.79 23.02 -21.10
CA SER A 551 -17.99 24.24 -20.92
C SER A 551 -18.25 24.96 -19.59
N LYS A 552 -19.50 24.97 -19.10
CA LYS A 552 -19.89 25.58 -17.82
C LYS A 552 -19.44 24.76 -16.61
N LEU A 553 -19.27 23.45 -16.77
CA LEU A 553 -18.89 22.53 -15.69
C LEU A 553 -17.38 22.53 -15.44
N LYS A 554 -16.55 22.58 -16.50
CA LYS A 554 -15.08 22.45 -16.41
C LYS A 554 -14.39 23.34 -15.37
N LYS A 555 -14.92 24.52 -15.06
CA LYS A 555 -14.33 25.45 -14.07
C LYS A 555 -14.45 24.95 -12.62
N LYS A 556 -15.34 24.01 -12.33
CA LYS A 556 -15.64 23.49 -10.99
C LYS A 556 -14.86 22.21 -10.63
N TYR A 557 -14.29 21.52 -11.62
CA TYR A 557 -13.66 20.21 -11.46
C TYR A 557 -12.15 20.27 -11.75
N VAL A 558 -11.41 19.30 -11.23
CA VAL A 558 -10.00 19.07 -11.57
C VAL A 558 -9.87 17.89 -12.52
N LEU A 559 -8.75 17.83 -13.24
CA LEU A 559 -8.40 16.69 -14.09
C LEU A 559 -7.47 15.70 -13.36
N GLY A 560 -7.02 16.03 -12.15
CA GLY A 560 -5.98 15.28 -11.45
C GLY A 560 -4.75 15.09 -12.33
N TRP A 561 -4.15 13.90 -12.29
CA TRP A 561 -2.98 13.53 -13.09
C TRP A 561 -3.32 12.77 -14.37
N SER A 562 -4.59 12.81 -14.79
CA SER A 562 -5.07 12.08 -15.98
C SER A 562 -4.28 12.38 -17.26
N ARG A 563 -3.68 13.58 -17.43
CA ARG A 563 -2.93 13.93 -18.64
C ARG A 563 -1.47 13.47 -18.66
N GLN A 564 -0.79 13.52 -17.51
CA GLN A 564 0.66 13.31 -17.43
C GLN A 564 1.02 12.00 -16.73
N GLY A 565 0.09 11.45 -15.94
CA GLY A 565 0.36 10.35 -15.03
C GLY A 565 1.24 10.81 -13.87
N VAL A 566 1.50 9.92 -12.93
CA VAL A 566 2.44 10.22 -11.84
C VAL A 566 3.87 9.87 -12.24
N LEU A 567 4.82 10.62 -11.68
CA LEU A 567 6.26 10.41 -11.84
C LEU A 567 6.71 9.11 -11.18
#